data_AF-A0A370HV19-F1
#
_entry.id   AF-A0A370HV19-F1
#
_cell.length_a   1.000
_cell.length_b   1.000
_cell.length_c   1.000
_cell.angle_alpha   90.00
_cell.angle_beta   90.00
_cell.angle_gamma   90.00
#
_symmetry.space_group_name_H-M   'P 1'
#
loop_
_entity.id
_entity.type
_entity.pdbx_description
1 polymer ?
#
loop_
_entity_poly.entity_id
_entity_poly.type
_entity_poly.pdbx_seq_one_letter_code
_entity_poly.pdbx_strand_id
1 'polypeptide(L)' 'MDKDRAKGAATRMGGKMKQAAGDLTGDTKMQTEGKMDQAKGKAQNAMGSAKDALKK' A
#
# COMPACT_ATOMS: atom_id res chain seq x y z
N MET A 1 -25.51 -3.44 -32.11
CA MET A 1 -24.63 -4.05 -31.09
C MET A 1 -23.51 -3.07 -30.72
N ASP A 2 -23.84 -1.83 -30.37
CA ASP A 2 -22.84 -0.73 -30.47
C ASP A 2 -22.80 0.21 -29.26
N LYS A 3 -23.61 -0.05 -28.23
CA LYS A 3 -23.53 0.67 -26.95
C LYS A 3 -22.57 -0.03 -25.98
N ASP A 4 -22.49 -1.36 -26.00
CA ASP A 4 -21.65 -2.12 -25.07
C ASP A 4 -20.14 -2.00 -25.34
N ARG A 5 -19.71 -1.88 -26.60
CA ARG A 5 -18.29 -1.64 -26.92
C ARG A 5 -17.83 -0.24 -26.52
N ALA A 6 -18.65 0.78 -26.74
CA ALA A 6 -18.33 2.15 -26.32
C ALA A 6 -18.29 2.28 -24.80
N LYS A 7 -19.24 1.63 -24.09
CA LYS A 7 -19.27 1.56 -22.63
C LYS A 7 -18.05 0.81 -22.07
N GLY A 8 -17.66 -0.30 -22.71
CA GLY A 8 -16.46 -1.04 -22.36
C GLY A 8 -15.16 -0.25 -22.56
N ALA A 9 -15.06 0.54 -23.64
CA ALA A 9 -13.91 1.41 -23.89
C ALA A 9 -13.81 2.54 -22.87
N ALA A 10 -14.91 3.22 -22.56
CA ALA A 10 -14.97 4.29 -21.55
C ALA A 10 -14.64 3.75 -20.14
N THR A 11 -15.14 2.57 -19.77
CA THR A 11 -14.81 1.91 -18.50
C THR A 11 -13.33 1.53 -18.42
N ARG A 12 -12.73 1.03 -19.51
CA ARG A 12 -11.28 0.73 -19.55
C ARG A 12 -10.43 1.99 -19.42
N MET A 13 -10.81 3.09 -20.09
CA MET A 13 -10.09 4.36 -20.00
C MET A 13 -10.20 4.97 -18.60
N GLY A 14 -11.42 5.09 -18.06
CA GLY A 14 -11.66 5.59 -16.70
C GLY A 14 -11.04 4.70 -15.62
N GLY A 15 -11.06 3.37 -15.82
CA GLY A 15 -10.41 2.40 -14.96
C GLY A 15 -8.89 2.59 -14.93
N LYS A 16 -8.23 2.71 -16.09
CA LYS A 16 -6.78 2.99 -16.16
C LYS A 16 -6.41 4.32 -15.51
N MET A 17 -7.24 5.35 -15.67
CA MET A 17 -7.01 6.65 -15.04
C MET A 17 -7.14 6.58 -13.51
N LYS A 18 -8.16 5.88 -13.01
CA LYS A 18 -8.34 5.60 -11.57
C LYS A 18 -7.24 4.71 -11.01
N GLN A 19 -6.75 3.75 -11.79
CA GLN A 19 -5.69 2.84 -11.39
C GLN A 19 -4.35 3.58 -11.31
N ALA A 20 -4.03 4.42 -12.29
CA ALA A 20 -2.83 5.28 -12.23
C ALA A 20 -2.90 6.30 -11.09
N ALA A 21 -4.05 6.94 -10.87
CA ALA A 21 -4.24 7.83 -9.72
C ALA A 21 -4.23 7.07 -8.38
N GLY A 22 -4.74 5.83 -8.37
CA GLY A 22 -4.75 4.93 -7.23
C GLY A 22 -3.36 4.41 -6.88
N ASP A 23 -2.52 4.08 -7.85
CA ASP A 23 -1.12 3.68 -7.64
C ASP A 23 -0.30 4.90 -7.17
N LEU A 24 -0.47 6.06 -7.80
CA LEU A 24 0.26 7.27 -7.42
C LEU A 24 -0.12 7.77 -6.00
N THR A 25 -1.40 7.72 -5.64
CA THR A 25 -1.88 8.21 -4.33
C THR A 25 -1.90 7.11 -3.26
N GLY A 26 -2.07 5.86 -3.65
CA GLY A 26 -2.28 4.70 -2.78
C GLY A 26 -0.98 4.01 -2.36
N ASP A 27 0.02 3.90 -3.24
CA ASP A 27 1.30 3.30 -2.84
C ASP A 27 2.14 4.27 -2.02
N THR A 28 2.16 5.57 -2.31
CA THR A 28 3.03 6.49 -1.57
C THR A 28 2.67 6.56 -0.09
N LYS A 29 1.38 6.62 0.25
CA LYS A 29 0.91 6.69 1.64
C LYS A 29 1.05 5.34 2.35
N MET A 30 0.63 4.26 1.70
CA MET A 30 0.68 2.91 2.27
C MET A 30 2.12 2.34 2.35
N GLN A 31 3.01 2.68 1.40
CA GLN A 31 4.43 2.36 1.51
C GLN A 31 5.11 3.20 2.60
N THR A 32 4.70 4.45 2.82
CA THR A 32 5.28 5.28 3.88
C THR A 32 4.83 4.78 5.26
N GLU A 33 3.54 4.48 5.44
CA GLU A 33 3.01 3.85 6.66
C GLU A 33 3.64 2.47 6.88
N GLY A 34 3.72 1.62 5.84
CA GLY A 34 4.34 0.30 5.92
C GLY A 34 5.84 0.34 6.24
N LYS A 35 6.59 1.31 5.71
CA LYS A 35 8.01 1.52 6.06
C LYS A 35 8.16 2.04 7.49
N MET A 36 7.29 2.95 7.93
CA MET A 36 7.27 3.42 9.32
C MET A 36 6.93 2.28 10.28
N ASP A 37 5.93 1.47 9.99
CA ASP A 37 5.54 0.31 10.82
C ASP A 37 6.62 -0.77 10.83
N GLN A 38 7.29 -1.04 9.70
CA GLN A 38 8.45 -1.95 9.70
C GLN A 38 9.59 -1.41 10.55
N ALA A 39 9.87 -0.10 10.50
CA ALA A 39 10.91 0.50 11.33
C ALA A 39 10.54 0.43 12.83
N LYS A 40 9.28 0.73 13.17
CA LYS A 40 8.74 0.64 14.53
C LYS A 40 8.74 -0.79 15.05
N GLY A 41 8.33 -1.75 14.23
CA GLY A 41 8.30 -3.17 14.54
C GLY A 41 9.70 -3.74 14.76
N LYS A 42 10.67 -3.37 13.91
CA LYS A 42 12.09 -3.74 14.12
C LYS A 42 12.65 -3.16 15.41
N ALA A 43 12.36 -1.89 15.69
CA ALA A 43 12.81 -1.23 16.92
C ALA A 43 12.18 -1.87 18.18
N GLN A 44 10.87 -2.15 18.16
CA GLN A 44 10.19 -2.85 19.25
C GLN A 44 10.71 -4.27 19.43
N ASN A 45 10.95 -5.01 18.35
CA ASN A 45 11.46 -6.36 18.43
C ASN A 45 12.85 -6.36 19.06
N ALA A 46 13.77 -5.53 18.58
CA ALA A 46 15.12 -5.40 19.15
C ALA A 46 15.10 -5.00 20.63
N MET A 47 14.25 -4.03 21.01
CA MET A 47 14.11 -3.60 22.40
C MET A 47 13.48 -4.69 23.27
N GLY A 48 12.53 -5.45 22.72
CA GLY A 48 11.91 -6.61 23.35
C GLY A 48 12.92 -7.74 23.58
N SER A 49 13.70 -8.11 22.55
CA SER A 49 14.76 -9.11 22.66
C SER A 49 15.81 -8.72 23.70
N ALA A 50 16.22 -7.44 23.72
CA ALA A 50 17.18 -6.93 24.69
C ALA A 50 16.63 -6.97 26.13
N LYS A 51 15.37 -6.58 26.36
CA LYS A 51 14.74 -6.71 27.67
C LYS A 51 14.60 -8.17 28.12
N ASP A 52 14.24 -9.07 27.21
CA ASP A 52 14.06 -10.49 27.51
C ASP A 52 15.39 -11.15 27.89
N ALA A 53 16.45 -10.82 27.15
CA ALA A 53 17.82 -11.28 27.44
C ALA A 53 18.39 -10.75 28.76
N LEU A 54 17.94 -9.57 29.22
CA LEU A 54 18.33 -9.00 30.51
C LEU A 54 17.47 -9.49 31.68
N LYS A 55 16.29 -10.03 31.40
CA LYS A 55 15.34 -10.51 32.43
C LYS A 55 15.53 -11.98 32.78
N LYS A 56 16.29 -12.72 31.96
CA LYS A 56 16.70 -14.11 32.19
C LYS A 56 18.10 -14.16 32.79
#